data_AF-A0A7X6PXJ5-F1
#
_entry.id   AF-A0A7X6PXJ5-F1
#
_cell.length_a   1.000
_cell.length_b   1.000
_cell.length_c   1.000
_cell.angle_alpha   90.00
_cell.angle_beta   90.00
_cell.angle_gamma   90.00
#
_symmetry.space_group_name_H-M   'P 1'
#
loop_
_entity.id
_entity.type
_entity.pdbx_description
1 polymer ?
#
loop_
_entity_poly.entity_id
_entity_poly.type
_entity_poly.pdbx_seq_one_letter_code
_entity_poly.pdbx_strand_id
1 'polypeptide(L)' 'GSAANYDPIEPGKAGSVDRGGCVNILTSSKMMSKNVAGMTPNSCLIEIGKWEG' A
#
# COMPACT_ATOMS: atom_id res chain seq x y z
N GLY A 1 6.61 -11.76 -3.83
CA GLY A 1 6.30 -10.42 -3.30
C GLY A 1 4.81 -10.28 -3.25
N SER A 2 4.24 -9.88 -2.11
CA SER A 2 2.80 -9.64 -1.98
C SER A 2 2.44 -8.30 -2.59
N ALA A 3 2.39 -8.25 -3.92
CA ALA A 3 1.85 -7.15 -4.68
C ALA A 3 0.95 -7.79 -5.73
N ALA A 4 -0.35 -7.63 -5.57
CA ALA A 4 -1.25 -7.88 -6.69
C ALA A 4 -0.99 -6.80 -7.78
N ASN A 5 -1.73 -6.80 -8.88
CA ASN A 5 -1.48 -5.82 -9.94
C ASN A 5 -1.76 -4.40 -9.43
N TYR A 6 -1.05 -3.38 -9.93
CA TYR A 6 -1.42 -1.99 -9.69
C TYR A 6 -2.39 -1.55 -10.80
N ASP A 7 -3.65 -1.30 -10.43
CA ASP A 7 -4.74 -0.88 -11.31
C ASP A 7 -5.51 0.29 -10.64
N PRO A 8 -4.96 1.52 -10.70
CA PRO A 8 -5.64 2.70 -10.17
C PRO A 8 -6.87 3.05 -11.01
N ILE A 9 -7.95 3.46 -10.35
CA ILE A 9 -9.15 3.95 -11.05
C ILE A 9 -8.85 5.19 -11.91
N GLU A 10 -7.95 6.04 -11.44
CA GLU A 10 -7.47 7.25 -12.14
C GLU A 10 -5.95 7.16 -12.36
N PRO A 11 -5.48 6.65 -13.51
CA PRO A 11 -4.06 6.56 -13.82
C PRO A 11 -3.36 7.92 -13.77
N GLY A 12 -2.19 7.98 -13.13
CA GLY A 12 -1.38 9.19 -13.02
C GLY A 12 -1.76 10.13 -11.87
N LYS A 13 -2.83 9.84 -11.11
CA LYS A 13 -3.21 10.61 -9.92
C LYS A 13 -2.69 9.92 -8.66
N ALA A 14 -1.77 10.57 -7.96
CA ALA A 14 -1.26 10.08 -6.68
C ALA A 14 -2.41 9.94 -5.67
N GLY A 15 -2.49 8.79 -5.00
CA GLY A 15 -3.56 8.47 -4.05
C GLY A 15 -4.86 7.97 -4.69
N SER A 16 -4.89 7.71 -6.00
CA SER A 16 -6.02 7.02 -6.63
C SER A 16 -6.22 5.63 -6.01
N VAL A 17 -7.48 5.24 -5.83
CA VAL A 17 -7.83 3.94 -5.25
C VAL A 17 -7.39 2.83 -6.20
N ASP A 18 -6.59 1.91 -5.68
CA ASP A 18 -6.13 0.73 -6.40
C ASP A 18 -7.16 -0.41 -6.28
N ARG A 19 -7.62 -0.92 -7.42
CA ARG A 19 -8.51 -2.10 -7.47
C ARG A 19 -7.73 -3.41 -7.60
N GLY A 20 -6.46 -3.31 -7.99
CA GLY A 20 -5.66 -4.48 -8.31
C GLY A 20 -5.16 -5.22 -7.07
N GLY A 21 -5.19 -4.59 -5.88
CA GLY A 21 -4.94 -5.24 -4.59
C GLY A 21 -3.50 -5.11 -4.11
N CYS A 22 -2.78 -4.09 -4.56
CA CYS A 22 -1.45 -3.72 -4.08
C CYS A 22 -1.49 -3.24 -2.62
N VAL A 23 -1.60 -4.16 -1.66
CA VAL A 23 -1.67 -3.86 -0.22
C VAL A 23 -0.46 -3.02 0.26
N ASN A 24 0.71 -3.17 -0.38
CA ASN A 24 1.89 -2.38 -0.05
C ASN A 24 1.72 -0.86 -0.28
N ILE A 25 0.70 -0.40 -1.01
CA ILE A 25 0.37 1.04 -1.13
C ILE A 25 -0.03 1.62 0.23
N LEU A 26 -0.56 0.80 1.13
CA LEU A 26 -0.96 1.20 2.48
C LEU A 26 0.21 1.14 3.47
N THR A 27 1.29 0.44 3.14
CA THR A 27 2.43 0.27 4.05
C THR A 27 3.23 1.56 4.20
N SER A 28 3.61 1.89 5.43
CA SER A 28 4.60 2.94 5.73
C SER A 28 5.91 2.74 4.95
N SER A 29 6.45 3.83 4.40
CA SER A 29 7.77 3.89 3.77
C SER A 29 8.93 3.97 4.77
N LYS A 30 8.64 3.90 6.08
CA LYS A 30 9.66 3.98 7.13
C LYS A 30 10.56 2.74 7.10
N MET A 31 11.87 2.97 7.22
CA MET A 31 12.85 1.90 7.36
C MET A 31 12.79 1.29 8.77
N MET A 32 13.14 0.00 8.87
CA MET A 32 13.03 -0.81 10.09
C MET A 32 13.68 -0.17 11.33
N SER A 33 14.85 0.46 11.18
CA SER A 33 15.44 1.29 12.22
C SER A 33 16.39 2.33 11.62
N LYS A 34 16.89 3.25 12.46
CA LYS A 34 17.84 4.30 12.04
C LYS A 34 19.08 3.76 11.31
N ASN A 35 19.52 2.54 11.65
CA ASN A 35 20.75 1.94 11.13
C ASN A 35 20.51 0.70 10.27
N VAL A 36 19.25 0.28 10.10
CA VAL A 36 18.88 -0.90 9.30
C VAL A 36 17.94 -0.46 8.21
N ALA A 37 18.48 -0.34 7.00
CA ALA A 37 17.74 -0.07 5.79
C ALA A 37 16.98 -1.33 5.31
N GLY A 38 16.07 -1.84 6.15
CA GLY A 38 15.13 -2.90 5.80
C GLY A 38 13.70 -2.37 5.66
N MET A 39 12.90 -2.99 4.80
CA MET A 39 11.47 -2.69 4.68
C MET A 39 10.69 -3.32 5.84
N THR A 40 9.63 -2.66 6.33
CA THR A 40 8.67 -3.22 7.30
C THR A 40 7.26 -3.37 6.69
N PRO A 41 7.09 -4.20 5.62
CA PRO A 41 5.85 -4.26 4.84
C PRO A 41 4.64 -4.82 5.61
N ASN A 42 4.91 -5.67 6.61
CA ASN A 42 3.92 -6.38 7.41
C ASN A 42 3.45 -5.60 8.65
N SER A 43 4.03 -4.44 8.92
CA SER A 43 3.66 -3.60 10.07
C SER A 43 2.94 -2.35 9.56
N CYS A 44 1.64 -2.49 9.30
CA CYS A 44 0.76 -1.38 8.96
C CYS A 44 -0.60 -1.57 9.62
N LEU A 45 -1.14 -0.50 10.21
CA LEU A 45 -2.50 -0.48 10.74
C LEU A 45 -3.43 -0.01 9.63
N ILE A 46 -4.43 -0.83 9.30
CA ILE A 46 -5.43 -0.52 8.27
C ILE A 46 -6.84 -0.65 8.85
N GLU A 47 -7.75 0.17 8.34
CA GLU A 47 -9.19 0.04 8.56
C GLU A 47 -9.83 -0.52 7.30
N ILE A 48 -10.88 -1.34 7.45
CA ILE A 48 -11.60 -1.94 6.34
C ILE A 48 -13.08 -1.54 6.39
N GLY A 49 -13.65 -1.25 5.22
CA GLY A 49 -15.06 -0.93 5.05
C GLY A 49 -15.58 -1.54 3.75
N LYS A 50 -16.91 -1.60 3.60
CA LYS A 50 -17.52 -2.03 2.35
C LYS A 50 -17.27 -0.96 1.28
N TRP A 51 -16.79 -1.38 0.11
CA TRP A 51 -16.66 -0.49 -1.05
C TRP A 51 -18.05 -0.03 -1.53
N GLU A 52 -18.25 1.29 -1.72
CA GLU A 52 -19.54 1.86 -2.16
C GLU A 52 -19.57 2.33 -3.63
N GLY A 53 -18.43 2.52 -4.28
CA GLY A 53 -18.36 2.98 -5.67
C GLY A 53 -17.52 4.22 -5.80
#